data_AF-A0A7J8JQM6-F1
#
_entry.id   AF-A0A7J8JQM6-F1
#
_cell.length_a   1.000
_cell.length_b   1.000
_cell.length_c   1.000
_cell.angle_alpha   90.00
_cell.angle_beta   90.00
_cell.angle_gamma   90.00
#
_symmetry.space_group_name_H-M   'P 1'
#
loop_
_entity.id
_entity.type
_entity.pdbx_description
1 polymer ?
#
loop_
_entity_poly.entity_id
_entity_poly.type
_entity_poly.pdbx_seq_one_letter_code
_entity_poly.pdbx_strand_id
1 'polypeptide(L)'
;MAFLDHRGLRHSSAKVRSRTAYLFSRFVKSLNKQMNPFIEDILNRIQDLLELSPPENGYQSLLSSDDQLFIYETAGVLIVNSEYPAERKQALMRNLLAPLMEKFKILLEKLMLAQDEERQASLADCLNHAVGFASRTSKAFSNKQTVKQCGCSEVYLDCLQTFLPALSCPLQKDILRSGVRTFLHRMIICLEEEVLPFIPSASEHMLKDCEAKDLQEFIPLINQITAKFKIQVSPFLQQMFMPLLHAIFEVLLRPAEENDQSAALEKQMLRRSYFAFLQTVTGSGMSEVIANQGAENVERVLVTVIQGAVEYPDPIAQKTCFIILSKLVELWGGKDGPVGFADFVYKHIVPACFLAPLKQTFDLADAQTVLALSECAVTLKTIHLKRGPECVQYLQQEYLPSLQVAPEIIQEFCQALQQPDAKVFKNYLKVFFQRAKP
;
A
#
# COMPACT_ATOMS: atom_id res chain seq x y z
N MET A 1 -20.74 -36.40 -9.61
CA MET A 1 -19.28 -36.12 -9.58
C MET A 1 -18.76 -36.36 -8.18
N ALA A 2 -17.76 -37.24 -8.00
CA ALA A 2 -17.29 -37.67 -6.67
C ALA A 2 -16.79 -36.52 -5.77
N PHE A 3 -16.21 -35.46 -6.35
CA PHE A 3 -15.81 -34.27 -5.60
C PHE A 3 -16.99 -33.54 -4.95
N LEU A 4 -18.17 -33.56 -5.56
CA LEU A 4 -19.30 -32.72 -5.15
C LEU A 4 -20.31 -33.46 -4.26
N ASP A 5 -20.27 -34.78 -4.15
CA ASP A 5 -21.23 -35.54 -3.34
C ASP A 5 -20.71 -35.87 -1.92
N HIS A 6 -21.38 -36.79 -1.23
CA HIS A 6 -21.05 -37.22 0.14
C HIS A 6 -19.66 -37.84 0.26
N ARG A 7 -18.99 -38.17 -0.84
CA ARG A 7 -17.59 -38.65 -0.87
C ARG A 7 -16.58 -37.50 -0.85
N GLY A 8 -17.01 -36.26 -1.11
CA GLY A 8 -16.15 -35.09 -1.25
C GLY A 8 -16.61 -33.90 -0.41
N LEU A 9 -17.09 -32.82 -1.05
CA LEU A 9 -17.47 -31.57 -0.39
C LEU A 9 -18.63 -31.72 0.59
N ARG A 10 -19.40 -32.82 0.51
CA ARG A 10 -20.49 -33.13 1.44
C ARG A 10 -20.15 -34.29 2.39
N HIS A 11 -18.87 -34.60 2.52
CA HIS A 11 -18.40 -35.66 3.41
C HIS A 11 -18.68 -35.31 4.87
N SER A 12 -18.98 -36.30 5.71
CA SER A 12 -19.31 -36.11 7.13
C SER A 12 -18.15 -35.49 7.94
N SER A 13 -16.91 -35.89 7.65
CA SER A 13 -15.70 -35.32 8.25
C SER A 13 -15.32 -33.96 7.68
N ALA A 14 -15.24 -32.93 8.53
CA ALA A 14 -14.79 -31.59 8.18
C ALA A 14 -13.38 -31.58 7.57
N LYS A 15 -12.44 -32.37 8.11
CA LYS A 15 -11.06 -32.47 7.57
C LYS A 15 -11.05 -32.94 6.12
N VAL A 16 -11.93 -33.88 5.78
CA VAL A 16 -12.07 -34.39 4.40
C VAL A 16 -12.68 -33.32 3.51
N ARG A 17 -13.70 -32.60 3.98
CA ARG A 17 -14.30 -31.48 3.22
C ARG A 17 -13.28 -30.40 2.90
N SER A 18 -12.50 -29.96 3.89
CA SER A 18 -11.49 -28.91 3.68
C SER A 18 -10.39 -29.34 2.72
N ARG A 19 -9.89 -30.58 2.87
CA ARG A 19 -8.91 -31.12 1.92
C ARG A 19 -9.52 -31.25 0.52
N THR A 20 -10.78 -31.64 0.42
CA THR A 20 -11.50 -31.76 -0.86
C THR A 20 -11.70 -30.40 -1.52
N ALA A 21 -12.07 -29.35 -0.79
CA ALA A 21 -12.22 -28.00 -1.31
C ALA A 21 -10.92 -27.51 -1.98
N TYR A 22 -9.79 -27.70 -1.30
CA TYR A 22 -8.48 -27.39 -1.85
C TYR A 22 -8.14 -28.25 -3.09
N LEU A 23 -8.30 -29.57 -3.00
CA LEU A 23 -7.95 -30.47 -4.10
C LEU A 23 -8.84 -30.27 -5.32
N PHE A 24 -10.13 -29.99 -5.12
CA PHE A 24 -11.07 -29.67 -6.18
C PHE A 24 -10.66 -28.38 -6.90
N SER A 25 -10.28 -27.34 -6.15
CA SER A 25 -9.75 -26.11 -6.74
C SER A 25 -8.49 -26.35 -7.60
N ARG A 26 -7.57 -27.18 -7.10
CA ARG A 26 -6.36 -27.57 -7.85
C ARG A 26 -6.67 -28.40 -9.10
N PHE A 27 -7.61 -29.33 -8.99
CA PHE A 27 -8.05 -30.19 -10.09
C PHE A 27 -8.65 -29.35 -11.22
N VAL A 28 -9.61 -28.46 -10.89
CA VAL A 28 -10.25 -27.57 -11.86
C VAL A 28 -9.23 -26.65 -12.54
N LYS A 29 -8.31 -26.05 -11.78
CA LYS A 29 -7.26 -25.19 -12.35
C LYS A 29 -6.33 -25.95 -13.31
N SER A 30 -6.06 -27.22 -13.04
CA SER A 30 -5.16 -28.04 -13.87
C SER A 30 -5.83 -28.55 -15.15
N LEU A 31 -7.16 -28.73 -15.13
CA LEU A 31 -7.93 -29.30 -16.22
C LEU A 31 -8.97 -28.33 -16.81
N ASN A 32 -8.73 -27.01 -16.68
CA ASN A 32 -9.73 -25.98 -16.99
C ASN A 32 -10.33 -26.11 -18.41
N LYS A 33 -9.51 -26.49 -19.41
CA LYS A 33 -9.95 -26.72 -20.80
C LYS A 33 -10.96 -27.86 -20.93
N GLN A 34 -10.83 -28.91 -20.12
CA GLN A 34 -11.71 -30.08 -20.15
C GLN A 34 -12.99 -29.88 -19.32
N MET A 35 -13.08 -28.80 -18.53
CA MET A 35 -14.21 -28.58 -17.64
C MET A 35 -15.47 -28.05 -18.34
N ASN A 36 -15.36 -27.52 -19.57
CA ASN A 36 -16.46 -26.86 -20.28
C ASN A 36 -17.83 -27.58 -20.22
N PRO A 37 -17.93 -28.89 -20.51
CA PRO A 37 -19.22 -29.59 -20.49
C PRO A 37 -19.87 -29.69 -19.10
N PHE A 38 -19.09 -29.47 -18.05
CA PHE A 38 -19.47 -29.71 -16.66
C PHE A 38 -19.75 -28.42 -15.88
N ILE A 39 -19.46 -27.25 -16.46
CA ILE A 39 -19.45 -25.98 -15.73
C ILE A 39 -20.79 -25.70 -15.06
N GLU A 40 -21.91 -25.76 -15.80
CA GLU A 40 -23.21 -25.39 -15.24
C GLU A 40 -23.70 -26.41 -14.20
N ASP A 41 -23.48 -27.72 -14.41
CA ASP A 41 -23.81 -28.75 -13.42
C ASP A 41 -22.97 -28.56 -12.14
N ILE A 42 -21.69 -28.23 -12.28
CA ILE A 42 -20.82 -27.92 -11.14
C ILE A 42 -21.34 -26.68 -10.41
N LEU A 43 -21.58 -25.57 -11.12
CA LEU A 43 -22.04 -24.31 -10.53
C LEU A 43 -23.38 -24.49 -9.81
N ASN A 44 -24.32 -25.25 -10.38
CA ASN A 44 -25.61 -25.54 -9.73
C ASN A 44 -25.43 -26.38 -8.46
N ARG A 45 -24.54 -27.39 -8.48
CA ARG A 45 -24.30 -28.29 -7.33
C ARG A 45 -23.47 -27.69 -6.21
N ILE A 46 -22.85 -26.53 -6.39
CA ILE A 46 -22.11 -25.84 -5.32
C ILE A 46 -22.92 -24.73 -4.68
N GLN A 47 -24.04 -24.28 -5.26
CA GLN A 47 -24.81 -23.12 -4.77
C GLN A 47 -25.20 -23.23 -3.29
N ASP A 48 -25.70 -24.37 -2.84
CA ASP A 48 -26.05 -24.66 -1.44
C ASP A 48 -24.83 -24.70 -0.50
N LEU A 49 -23.63 -24.91 -1.04
CA LEU A 49 -22.38 -24.88 -0.26
C LEU A 49 -21.84 -23.46 -0.07
N LEU A 50 -22.35 -22.49 -0.83
CA LEU A 50 -21.88 -21.11 -0.87
C LEU A 50 -22.73 -20.16 -0.03
N GLU A 51 -23.73 -20.69 0.69
CA GLU A 51 -24.58 -19.88 1.56
C GLU A 51 -23.75 -19.19 2.66
N LEU A 52 -24.05 -17.90 2.85
CA LEU A 52 -23.44 -17.08 3.88
C LEU A 52 -24.29 -17.19 5.15
N SER A 53 -23.83 -18.00 6.10
CA SER A 53 -24.53 -18.26 7.37
C SER A 53 -23.86 -17.49 8.51
N PRO A 54 -24.53 -16.50 9.15
CA PRO A 54 -24.04 -15.96 10.41
C PRO A 54 -24.17 -17.03 11.50
N PRO A 55 -23.25 -17.09 12.48
CA PRO A 55 -23.22 -18.14 13.50
C PRO A 55 -24.39 -18.09 14.51
N GLU A 56 -25.32 -17.15 14.35
CA GLU A 56 -26.39 -16.78 15.31
C GLU A 56 -27.33 -17.92 15.74
N ASN A 57 -27.42 -19.02 14.98
CA ASN A 57 -28.44 -20.06 15.21
C ASN A 57 -27.88 -21.44 15.59
N GLY A 58 -26.57 -21.58 15.86
CA GLY A 58 -25.94 -22.89 16.08
C GLY A 58 -25.89 -23.78 14.82
N TYR A 59 -26.38 -23.28 13.68
CA TYR A 59 -26.20 -23.90 12.37
C TYR A 59 -24.79 -23.60 11.87
N GLN A 60 -23.93 -24.61 11.91
CA GLN A 60 -22.64 -24.56 11.25
C GLN A 60 -22.85 -24.79 9.75
N SER A 61 -22.33 -23.86 8.94
CA SER A 61 -22.22 -24.07 7.50
C SER A 61 -21.45 -25.37 7.24
N LEU A 62 -21.84 -26.11 6.19
CA LEU A 62 -21.20 -27.38 5.88
C LEU A 62 -19.69 -27.16 5.59
N LEU A 63 -19.37 -26.09 4.88
CA LEU A 63 -18.00 -25.65 4.61
C LEU A 63 -17.61 -24.51 5.55
N SER A 64 -16.34 -24.47 5.95
CA SER A 64 -15.78 -23.29 6.63
C SER A 64 -15.65 -22.11 5.66
N SER A 65 -15.45 -20.89 6.17
CA SER A 65 -15.18 -19.72 5.33
C SER A 65 -13.91 -19.91 4.48
N ASP A 66 -12.86 -20.52 5.02
CA ASP A 66 -11.65 -20.86 4.27
C ASP A 66 -11.92 -21.84 3.12
N ASP A 67 -12.78 -22.84 3.36
CA ASP A 67 -13.17 -23.80 2.33
C ASP A 67 -14.00 -23.12 1.24
N GLN A 68 -14.93 -22.24 1.63
CA GLN A 68 -15.75 -21.46 0.70
C GLN A 68 -14.88 -20.55 -0.17
N LEU A 69 -13.78 -19.97 0.34
CA LEU A 69 -12.83 -19.21 -0.50
C LEU A 69 -12.33 -20.06 -1.67
N PHE A 70 -11.96 -21.33 -1.44
CA PHE A 70 -11.54 -22.21 -2.54
C PHE A 70 -12.66 -22.47 -3.54
N ILE A 71 -13.91 -22.64 -3.07
CA ILE A 71 -15.04 -22.90 -3.95
C ILE A 71 -15.42 -21.67 -4.78
N TYR A 72 -15.47 -20.47 -4.19
CA TYR A 72 -15.67 -19.22 -4.93
C TYR A 72 -14.55 -18.96 -5.95
N GLU A 73 -13.29 -19.22 -5.59
CA GLU A 73 -12.17 -19.14 -6.55
C GLU A 73 -12.38 -20.10 -7.72
N THR A 74 -12.80 -21.33 -7.42
CA THR A 74 -13.02 -22.39 -8.41
C THR A 74 -14.18 -22.03 -9.34
N ALA A 75 -15.29 -21.52 -8.80
CA ALA A 75 -16.42 -21.03 -9.59
C ALA A 75 -15.99 -19.89 -10.54
N GLY A 76 -15.21 -18.92 -10.03
CA GLY A 76 -14.64 -17.86 -10.86
C GLY A 76 -13.75 -18.41 -11.99
N VAL A 77 -12.84 -19.34 -11.67
CA VAL A 77 -11.96 -19.98 -12.66
C VAL A 77 -12.75 -20.71 -13.74
N LEU A 78 -13.81 -21.43 -13.38
CA LEU A 78 -14.68 -22.13 -14.34
C LEU A 78 -15.36 -21.13 -15.29
N ILE A 79 -16.00 -20.09 -14.73
CA ILE A 79 -16.73 -19.09 -15.52
C ILE A 79 -15.79 -18.38 -16.50
N VAL A 80 -14.64 -17.88 -16.01
CA VAL A 80 -13.70 -17.10 -16.82
C VAL A 80 -13.06 -17.92 -17.94
N ASN A 81 -12.65 -19.16 -17.65
CA ASN A 81 -12.01 -20.04 -18.62
C ASN A 81 -13.01 -20.82 -19.51
N SER A 82 -14.31 -20.60 -19.34
CA SER A 82 -15.30 -21.24 -20.20
C SER A 82 -15.20 -20.78 -21.66
N GLU A 83 -15.66 -21.60 -22.58
CA GLU A 83 -15.82 -21.26 -24.01
C GLU A 83 -17.12 -20.46 -24.28
N TYR A 84 -17.83 -20.06 -23.23
CA TYR A 84 -19.08 -19.30 -23.35
C TYR A 84 -18.85 -17.86 -23.83
N PRO A 85 -19.86 -17.26 -24.50
CA PRO A 85 -19.82 -15.85 -24.86
C PRO A 85 -19.85 -14.96 -23.61
N ALA A 86 -19.41 -13.70 -23.76
CA ALA A 86 -19.25 -12.76 -22.66
C ALA A 86 -20.55 -12.56 -21.86
N GLU A 87 -21.70 -12.50 -22.54
CA GLU A 87 -23.01 -12.32 -21.94
C GLU A 87 -23.37 -13.48 -21.01
N ARG A 88 -23.02 -14.72 -21.41
CA ARG A 88 -23.26 -15.91 -20.58
C ARG A 88 -22.30 -15.95 -19.39
N LYS A 89 -21.03 -15.59 -19.57
CA LYS A 89 -20.06 -15.48 -18.47
C LYS A 89 -20.49 -14.43 -17.45
N GLN A 90 -20.94 -13.27 -17.90
CA GLN A 90 -21.51 -12.21 -17.06
C GLN A 90 -22.71 -12.72 -16.28
N ALA A 91 -23.67 -13.39 -16.94
CA ALA A 91 -24.86 -13.93 -16.28
C ALA A 91 -24.51 -14.96 -15.20
N LEU A 92 -23.58 -15.88 -15.48
CA LEU A 92 -23.12 -16.87 -14.49
C LEU A 92 -22.42 -16.21 -13.29
N MET A 93 -21.56 -15.21 -13.54
CA MET A 93 -20.88 -14.47 -12.47
C MET A 93 -21.86 -13.66 -11.63
N ARG A 94 -22.85 -13.02 -12.27
CA ARG A 94 -23.91 -12.27 -11.57
C ARG A 94 -24.76 -13.21 -10.72
N ASN A 95 -25.15 -14.38 -11.22
CA ASN A 95 -25.89 -15.38 -10.45
C ASN A 95 -25.09 -15.93 -9.26
N LEU A 96 -23.77 -16.02 -9.39
CA LEU A 96 -22.88 -16.44 -8.30
C LEU A 96 -22.79 -15.39 -7.18
N LEU A 97 -22.73 -14.10 -7.53
CA LEU A 97 -22.46 -13.01 -6.58
C LEU A 97 -23.72 -12.29 -6.08
N ALA A 98 -24.85 -12.35 -6.80
CA ALA A 98 -26.09 -11.66 -6.39
C ALA A 98 -26.62 -12.11 -5.02
N PRO A 99 -26.73 -13.42 -4.71
CA PRO A 99 -27.18 -13.86 -3.38
C PRO A 99 -26.27 -13.36 -2.25
N LEU A 100 -24.98 -13.27 -2.53
CA LEU A 100 -23.98 -12.79 -1.60
C LEU A 100 -24.14 -11.29 -1.32
N MET A 101 -24.36 -10.49 -2.37
CA MET A 101 -24.61 -9.05 -2.25
C MET A 101 -25.93 -8.74 -1.53
N GLU A 102 -27.00 -9.48 -1.83
CA GLU A 102 -28.28 -9.33 -1.14
C GLU A 102 -28.16 -9.65 0.35
N LYS A 103 -27.49 -10.78 0.68
CA LYS A 103 -27.26 -11.16 2.07
C LYS A 103 -26.39 -10.15 2.81
N PHE A 104 -25.36 -9.60 2.15
CA PHE A 104 -24.49 -8.57 2.73
C PHE A 104 -25.28 -7.35 3.19
N LYS A 105 -26.20 -6.83 2.36
CA LYS A 105 -27.06 -5.68 2.72
C LYS A 105 -27.87 -5.96 3.98
N ILE A 106 -28.51 -7.13 4.04
CA ILE A 106 -29.32 -7.56 5.20
C ILE A 106 -28.45 -7.69 6.46
N LEU A 107 -27.25 -8.28 6.35
CA LEU A 107 -26.36 -8.45 7.49
C LEU A 107 -25.78 -7.12 7.99
N LEU A 108 -25.53 -6.18 7.09
CA LEU A 108 -25.05 -4.84 7.46
C LEU A 108 -26.12 -4.08 8.24
N GLU A 109 -27.39 -4.15 7.80
CA GLU A 109 -28.53 -3.61 8.55
C GLU A 109 -28.67 -4.28 9.93
N LYS A 110 -28.54 -5.61 10.00
CA LYS A 110 -28.57 -6.33 11.28
C LYS A 110 -27.43 -5.94 12.23
N LEU A 111 -26.22 -5.72 11.70
CA LEU A 111 -25.09 -5.26 12.49
C LEU A 111 -25.40 -3.90 13.13
N MET A 112 -26.04 -2.98 12.41
CA MET A 112 -26.43 -1.66 12.93
C MET A 112 -27.47 -1.72 14.05
N LEU A 113 -28.27 -2.79 14.08
CA LEU A 113 -29.30 -3.01 15.10
C LEU A 113 -28.79 -3.88 16.27
N ALA A 114 -27.62 -4.52 16.14
CA ALA A 114 -27.07 -5.39 17.15
C ALA A 114 -26.52 -4.56 18.33
N GLN A 115 -26.94 -4.92 19.55
CA GLN A 115 -26.48 -4.26 20.78
C GLN A 115 -25.35 -5.01 21.48
N ASP A 116 -25.19 -6.30 21.17
CA ASP A 116 -24.22 -7.19 21.80
C ASP A 116 -22.91 -7.23 21.00
N GLU A 117 -21.77 -7.09 21.68
CA GLU A 117 -20.44 -6.97 21.05
C GLU A 117 -20.00 -8.28 20.37
N GLU A 118 -20.26 -9.44 20.99
CA GLU A 118 -19.95 -10.74 20.40
C GLU A 118 -20.76 -10.97 19.12
N ARG A 119 -22.04 -10.62 19.17
CA ARG A 119 -22.92 -10.64 18.00
C ARG A 119 -22.43 -9.70 16.90
N GLN A 120 -22.07 -8.46 17.25
CA GLN A 120 -21.53 -7.49 16.30
C GLN A 120 -20.27 -8.04 15.62
N ALA A 121 -19.31 -8.58 16.38
CA ALA A 121 -18.10 -9.18 15.84
C ALA A 121 -18.42 -10.33 14.87
N SER A 122 -19.34 -11.22 15.24
CA SER A 122 -19.74 -12.35 14.39
C SER A 122 -20.38 -11.91 13.06
N LEU A 123 -21.19 -10.84 13.07
CA LEU A 123 -21.82 -10.27 11.89
C LEU A 123 -20.78 -9.56 11.02
N ALA A 124 -19.85 -8.82 11.64
CA ALA A 124 -18.74 -8.16 10.94
C ALA A 124 -17.82 -9.16 10.25
N ASP A 125 -17.49 -10.28 10.91
CA ASP A 125 -16.73 -11.38 10.30
C ASP A 125 -17.47 -11.98 9.10
N CYS A 126 -18.79 -12.19 9.23
CA CYS A 126 -19.62 -12.68 8.14
C CYS A 126 -19.65 -11.72 6.93
N LEU A 127 -19.76 -10.41 7.18
CA LEU A 127 -19.66 -9.37 6.16
C LEU A 127 -18.28 -9.37 5.50
N ASN A 128 -17.21 -9.49 6.28
CA ASN A 128 -15.85 -9.57 5.78
C ASN A 128 -15.63 -10.82 4.90
N HIS A 129 -16.16 -11.97 5.31
CA HIS A 129 -16.15 -13.19 4.48
C HIS A 129 -16.84 -12.97 3.14
N ALA A 130 -18.00 -12.30 3.12
CA ALA A 130 -18.70 -12.01 1.87
C ALA A 130 -17.86 -11.14 0.91
N VAL A 131 -17.24 -10.08 1.42
CA VAL A 131 -16.31 -9.26 0.64
C VAL A 131 -15.12 -10.10 0.15
N GLY A 132 -14.59 -10.98 1.01
CA GLY A 132 -13.52 -11.91 0.71
C GLY A 132 -13.86 -12.90 -0.40
N PHE A 133 -15.08 -13.45 -0.40
CA PHE A 133 -15.58 -14.38 -1.42
C PHE A 133 -15.69 -13.71 -2.78
N ALA A 134 -16.32 -12.53 -2.84
CA ALA A 134 -16.40 -11.75 -4.07
C ALA A 134 -14.99 -11.38 -4.58
N SER A 135 -14.10 -10.92 -3.70
CA SER A 135 -12.69 -10.68 -4.01
C SER A 135 -11.99 -11.92 -4.57
N ARG A 136 -12.31 -13.11 -4.05
CA ARG A 136 -11.69 -14.36 -4.46
C ARG A 136 -12.06 -14.77 -5.88
N THR A 137 -13.31 -14.55 -6.31
CA THR A 137 -13.73 -14.79 -7.69
C THR A 137 -12.91 -13.96 -8.69
N SER A 138 -12.50 -12.74 -8.28
CA SER A 138 -11.72 -11.84 -9.15
C SER A 138 -10.31 -12.37 -9.46
N LYS A 139 -9.77 -13.31 -8.67
CA LYS A 139 -8.45 -13.90 -8.91
C LYS A 139 -8.37 -14.73 -10.19
N ALA A 140 -9.51 -15.12 -10.76
CA ALA A 140 -9.56 -15.79 -12.05
C ALA A 140 -9.14 -14.85 -13.21
N PHE A 141 -9.22 -13.53 -13.00
CA PHE A 141 -8.80 -12.53 -13.97
C PHE A 141 -7.35 -12.11 -13.73
N SER A 142 -6.58 -11.96 -14.80
CA SER A 142 -5.20 -11.46 -14.72
C SER A 142 -5.12 -9.94 -14.74
N ASN A 143 -6.07 -9.27 -15.42
CA ASN A 143 -6.12 -7.82 -15.60
C ASN A 143 -7.51 -7.37 -16.11
N LYS A 144 -7.71 -6.05 -16.29
CA LYS A 144 -8.95 -5.48 -16.82
C LYS A 144 -9.37 -5.99 -18.19
N GLN A 145 -8.43 -6.26 -19.08
CA GLN A 145 -8.77 -6.79 -20.39
C GLN A 145 -9.52 -8.11 -20.28
N THR A 146 -9.06 -9.02 -19.39
CA THR A 146 -9.76 -10.30 -19.15
C THR A 146 -11.14 -10.12 -18.52
N VAL A 147 -11.31 -9.13 -17.64
CA VAL A 147 -12.62 -8.81 -17.03
C VAL A 147 -13.60 -8.30 -18.08
N LYS A 148 -13.16 -7.35 -18.91
CA LYS A 148 -13.96 -6.75 -19.99
C LYS A 148 -14.34 -7.78 -21.06
N GLN A 149 -13.40 -8.66 -21.44
CA GLN A 149 -13.66 -9.75 -22.39
C GLN A 149 -14.71 -10.75 -21.88
N CYS A 150 -14.82 -10.92 -20.56
CA CYS A 150 -15.85 -11.77 -19.96
C CYS A 150 -17.16 -11.02 -19.65
N GLY A 151 -17.25 -9.72 -19.96
CA GLY A 151 -18.43 -8.90 -19.63
C GLY A 151 -18.64 -8.70 -18.12
N CYS A 152 -17.64 -9.00 -17.28
CA CYS A 152 -17.84 -9.04 -15.82
C CYS A 152 -17.58 -7.69 -15.12
N SER A 153 -17.20 -6.62 -15.83
CA SER A 153 -16.89 -5.32 -15.22
C SER A 153 -18.07 -4.80 -14.39
N GLU A 154 -19.28 -4.80 -14.96
CA GLU A 154 -20.49 -4.33 -14.27
C GLU A 154 -20.78 -5.10 -12.99
N VAL A 155 -20.55 -6.42 -12.97
CA VAL A 155 -20.80 -7.25 -11.78
C VAL A 155 -19.91 -6.82 -10.61
N TYR A 156 -18.66 -6.45 -10.89
CA TYR A 156 -17.74 -5.96 -9.85
C TYR A 156 -17.99 -4.49 -9.48
N LEU A 157 -18.52 -3.67 -10.38
CA LEU A 157 -19.02 -2.34 -10.05
C LEU A 157 -20.23 -2.41 -9.10
N ASP A 158 -21.16 -3.34 -9.34
CA ASP A 158 -22.30 -3.63 -8.45
C ASP A 158 -21.79 -4.08 -7.05
N CYS A 159 -20.72 -4.89 -7.02
CA CYS A 159 -20.07 -5.29 -5.77
C CYS A 159 -19.46 -4.09 -5.02
N LEU A 160 -18.77 -3.18 -5.72
CA LEU A 160 -18.22 -1.96 -5.11
C LEU A 160 -19.33 -1.10 -4.48
N GLN A 161 -20.42 -0.87 -5.21
CA GLN A 161 -21.57 -0.13 -4.71
C GLN A 161 -22.20 -0.79 -3.48
N THR A 162 -22.18 -2.12 -3.41
CA THR A 162 -22.74 -2.87 -2.28
C THR A 162 -21.82 -2.89 -1.05
N PHE A 163 -20.50 -3.01 -1.24
CA PHE A 163 -19.56 -3.21 -0.12
C PHE A 163 -18.98 -1.91 0.46
N LEU A 164 -18.82 -0.86 -0.35
CA LEU A 164 -18.26 0.41 0.12
C LEU A 164 -19.03 1.08 1.28
N PRO A 165 -20.38 1.02 1.35
CA PRO A 165 -21.12 1.55 2.49
C PRO A 165 -20.69 0.98 3.86
N ALA A 166 -20.08 -0.21 3.91
CA ALA A 166 -19.55 -0.77 5.14
C ALA A 166 -18.35 0.02 5.72
N LEU A 167 -17.69 0.87 4.93
CA LEU A 167 -16.63 1.76 5.43
C LEU A 167 -17.18 2.87 6.34
N SER A 168 -18.45 3.23 6.18
CA SER A 168 -19.14 4.24 6.98
C SER A 168 -19.72 3.67 8.28
N CYS A 169 -19.63 2.35 8.48
CA CYS A 169 -20.12 1.66 9.65
C CYS A 169 -19.26 1.99 10.88
N PRO A 170 -19.84 2.54 11.97
CA PRO A 170 -19.08 2.87 13.19
C PRO A 170 -18.74 1.64 14.05
N LEU A 171 -19.43 0.51 13.84
CA LEU A 171 -19.25 -0.73 14.60
C LEU A 171 -18.22 -1.63 13.92
N GLN A 172 -17.37 -2.31 14.72
CA GLN A 172 -16.40 -3.30 14.22
C GLN A 172 -15.58 -2.79 13.02
N LYS A 173 -15.20 -1.49 13.07
CA LYS A 173 -14.59 -0.74 11.96
C LYS A 173 -13.38 -1.46 11.35
N ASP A 174 -12.53 -2.06 12.18
CA ASP A 174 -11.28 -2.70 11.76
C ASP A 174 -11.53 -3.88 10.82
N ILE A 175 -12.51 -4.73 11.19
CA ILE A 175 -12.86 -5.94 10.43
C ILE A 175 -13.43 -5.55 9.06
N LEU A 176 -14.37 -4.60 9.05
CA LEU A 176 -15.04 -4.15 7.83
C LEU A 176 -14.08 -3.40 6.90
N ARG A 177 -13.30 -2.46 7.43
CA ARG A 177 -12.31 -1.69 6.66
C ARG A 177 -11.25 -2.60 6.06
N SER A 178 -10.76 -3.60 6.80
CA SER A 178 -9.77 -4.55 6.31
C SER A 178 -10.29 -5.36 5.11
N GLY A 179 -11.53 -5.86 5.21
CA GLY A 179 -12.20 -6.58 4.12
C GLY A 179 -12.37 -5.74 2.87
N VAL A 180 -13.00 -4.57 3.01
CA VAL A 180 -13.28 -3.66 1.89
C VAL A 180 -12.00 -3.14 1.25
N ARG A 181 -10.97 -2.80 2.03
CA ARG A 181 -9.66 -2.40 1.52
C ARG A 181 -9.00 -3.50 0.70
N THR A 182 -9.03 -4.75 1.19
CA THR A 182 -8.47 -5.90 0.45
C THR A 182 -9.20 -6.11 -0.89
N PHE A 183 -10.51 -5.87 -0.92
CA PHE A 183 -11.29 -5.87 -2.14
C PHE A 183 -10.91 -4.72 -3.08
N LEU A 184 -10.75 -3.49 -2.56
CA LEU A 184 -10.30 -2.33 -3.35
C LEU A 184 -8.94 -2.56 -4.02
N HIS A 185 -7.97 -3.15 -3.32
CA HIS A 185 -6.68 -3.54 -3.91
C HIS A 185 -6.84 -4.44 -5.15
N ARG A 186 -7.81 -5.35 -5.10
CA ARG A 186 -8.13 -6.22 -6.25
C ARG A 186 -8.89 -5.48 -7.34
N MET A 187 -9.83 -4.61 -6.99
CA MET A 187 -10.60 -3.82 -7.96
C MET A 187 -9.72 -2.82 -8.73
N ILE A 188 -8.68 -2.26 -8.11
CA ILE A 188 -7.66 -1.46 -8.79
C ILE A 188 -6.95 -2.26 -9.90
N ILE A 189 -6.73 -3.56 -9.68
CA ILE A 189 -6.13 -4.45 -10.68
C ILE A 189 -7.14 -4.83 -11.77
N CYS A 190 -8.37 -5.13 -11.37
CA CYS A 190 -9.40 -5.71 -12.25
C CYS A 190 -10.18 -4.68 -13.07
N LEU A 191 -10.42 -3.48 -12.55
CA LEU A 191 -11.29 -2.46 -13.17
C LEU A 191 -10.51 -1.23 -13.66
N GLU A 192 -9.30 -1.03 -13.14
CA GLU A 192 -8.43 0.12 -13.46
C GLU A 192 -9.21 1.44 -13.36
N GLU A 193 -9.31 2.23 -14.43
CA GLU A 193 -9.92 3.56 -14.38
C GLU A 193 -11.39 3.55 -13.93
N GLU A 194 -12.09 2.43 -14.12
CA GLU A 194 -13.51 2.30 -13.72
C GLU A 194 -13.68 2.29 -12.19
N VAL A 195 -12.61 2.03 -11.41
CA VAL A 195 -12.65 2.12 -9.94
C VAL A 195 -12.50 3.55 -9.43
N LEU A 196 -11.93 4.45 -10.23
CA LEU A 196 -11.53 5.79 -9.77
C LEU A 196 -12.68 6.62 -9.16
N PRO A 197 -13.92 6.59 -9.68
CA PRO A 197 -15.03 7.35 -9.09
C PRO A 197 -15.33 6.97 -7.64
N PHE A 198 -14.96 5.76 -7.21
CA PHE A 198 -15.23 5.25 -5.87
C PHE A 198 -14.13 5.58 -4.86
N ILE A 199 -12.93 5.91 -5.35
CA ILE A 199 -11.74 6.10 -4.50
C ILE A 199 -11.90 7.30 -3.54
N PRO A 200 -12.34 8.50 -3.95
CA PRO A 200 -12.42 9.63 -3.05
C PRO A 200 -13.30 9.37 -1.82
N SER A 201 -14.51 8.83 -2.05
CA SER A 201 -15.44 8.50 -0.97
C SER A 201 -14.91 7.37 -0.09
N ALA A 202 -14.30 6.33 -0.66
CA ALA A 202 -13.70 5.26 0.14
C ALA A 202 -12.57 5.79 1.04
N SER A 203 -11.70 6.64 0.49
CA SER A 203 -10.58 7.25 1.21
C SER A 203 -11.04 8.16 2.36
N GLU A 204 -12.08 8.96 2.16
CA GLU A 204 -12.66 9.80 3.21
C GLU A 204 -13.12 8.95 4.41
N HIS A 205 -13.87 7.88 4.16
CA HIS A 205 -14.37 6.99 5.21
C HIS A 205 -13.27 6.19 5.91
N MET A 206 -12.20 5.82 5.20
CA MET A 206 -11.05 5.13 5.77
C MET A 206 -10.16 6.05 6.61
N LEU A 207 -10.09 7.34 6.29
CA LEU A 207 -9.33 8.33 7.06
C LEU A 207 -10.06 8.82 8.31
N LYS A 208 -11.40 8.73 8.33
CA LYS A 208 -12.19 9.12 9.49
C LYS A 208 -11.90 8.22 10.70
N ASP A 209 -11.65 8.81 11.86
CA ASP A 209 -11.44 8.09 13.13
C ASP A 209 -10.40 6.95 13.02
N CYS A 210 -9.32 7.18 12.28
CA CYS A 210 -8.29 6.18 12.00
C CYS A 210 -7.24 6.07 13.11
N GLU A 211 -6.77 4.84 13.34
CA GLU A 211 -5.68 4.53 14.25
C GLU A 211 -4.36 4.25 13.49
N ALA A 212 -3.27 4.04 14.23
CA ALA A 212 -1.96 3.75 13.64
C ALA A 212 -2.01 2.59 12.64
N LYS A 213 -2.71 1.52 13.01
CA LYS A 213 -2.89 0.32 12.19
C LYS A 213 -3.69 0.62 10.92
N ASP A 214 -4.80 1.35 11.03
CA ASP A 214 -5.61 1.75 9.86
C ASP A 214 -4.78 2.51 8.83
N LEU A 215 -3.98 3.48 9.29
CA LEU A 215 -3.10 4.27 8.42
C LEU A 215 -2.01 3.43 7.77
N GLN A 216 -1.37 2.54 8.54
CA GLN A 216 -0.36 1.63 8.01
C GLN A 216 -0.90 0.72 6.90
N GLU A 217 -2.16 0.33 7.00
CA GLU A 217 -2.80 -0.53 5.99
C GLU A 217 -3.41 0.29 4.84
N PHE A 218 -3.85 1.53 5.07
CA PHE A 218 -4.39 2.43 4.05
C PHE A 218 -3.32 3.02 3.13
N ILE A 219 -2.15 3.38 3.65
CA ILE A 219 -1.04 3.94 2.86
C ILE A 219 -0.65 3.04 1.66
N PRO A 220 -0.50 1.70 1.81
CA PRO A 220 -0.29 0.79 0.69
C PRO A 220 -1.34 0.89 -0.42
N LEU A 221 -2.62 1.11 -0.08
CA LEU A 221 -3.70 1.29 -1.06
C LEU A 221 -3.47 2.58 -1.85
N ILE A 222 -3.19 3.69 -1.17
CA ILE A 222 -2.88 4.96 -1.80
C ILE A 222 -1.62 4.85 -2.67
N ASN A 223 -0.58 4.16 -2.22
CA ASN A 223 0.63 3.91 -3.01
C ASN A 223 0.32 3.12 -4.28
N GLN A 224 -0.54 2.11 -4.21
CA GLN A 224 -0.96 1.35 -5.39
C GLN A 224 -1.72 2.23 -6.39
N ILE A 225 -2.64 3.07 -5.92
CA ILE A 225 -3.41 4.01 -6.75
C ILE A 225 -2.47 5.02 -7.42
N THR A 226 -1.58 5.61 -6.62
CA THR A 226 -0.55 6.59 -7.02
C THR A 226 0.36 6.02 -8.10
N ALA A 227 0.90 4.81 -7.89
CA ALA A 227 1.80 4.16 -8.84
C ALA A 227 1.09 3.70 -10.12
N LYS A 228 -0.16 3.24 -10.02
CA LYS A 228 -0.93 2.71 -11.15
C LYS A 228 -1.47 3.81 -12.06
N PHE A 229 -2.11 4.84 -11.49
CA PHE A 229 -2.83 5.86 -12.25
C PHE A 229 -2.03 7.16 -12.45
N LYS A 230 -0.95 7.34 -11.69
CA LYS A 230 -0.02 8.48 -11.82
C LYS A 230 -0.79 9.81 -11.86
N ILE A 231 -0.48 10.68 -12.83
CA ILE A 231 -1.02 12.04 -12.96
C ILE A 231 -2.56 12.07 -12.96
N GLN A 232 -3.25 11.01 -13.40
CA GLN A 232 -4.72 10.98 -13.42
C GLN A 232 -5.35 11.15 -12.02
N VAL A 233 -4.67 10.68 -10.97
CA VAL A 233 -5.14 10.81 -9.58
C VAL A 233 -4.54 12.02 -8.87
N SER A 234 -3.75 12.85 -9.56
CA SER A 234 -3.13 14.05 -8.98
C SER A 234 -4.15 14.99 -8.31
N PRO A 235 -5.32 15.33 -8.92
CA PRO A 235 -6.29 16.21 -8.28
C PRO A 235 -6.85 15.63 -6.97
N PHE A 236 -7.12 14.33 -6.94
CA PHE A 236 -7.57 13.62 -5.75
C PHE A 236 -6.48 13.60 -4.67
N LEU A 237 -5.25 13.23 -5.04
CA LEU A 237 -4.12 13.21 -4.11
C LEU A 237 -3.85 14.61 -3.54
N GLN A 238 -3.94 15.67 -4.34
CA GLN A 238 -3.79 17.05 -3.87
C GLN A 238 -4.76 17.41 -2.75
N GLN A 239 -6.02 16.97 -2.85
CA GLN A 239 -7.04 17.21 -1.82
C GLN A 239 -6.80 16.36 -0.57
N MET A 240 -6.39 15.10 -0.73
CA MET A 240 -6.21 14.15 0.37
C MET A 240 -4.85 14.29 1.09
N PHE A 241 -3.83 14.87 0.43
CA PHE A 241 -2.44 14.84 0.90
C PHE A 241 -2.28 15.36 2.33
N MET A 242 -2.70 16.60 2.61
CA MET A 242 -2.58 17.16 3.95
C MET A 242 -3.49 16.49 4.99
N PRO A 243 -4.77 16.16 4.70
CA PRO A 243 -5.58 15.34 5.61
C PRO A 243 -4.90 14.03 6.05
N LEU A 244 -4.31 13.29 5.10
CA LEU A 244 -3.56 12.06 5.42
C LEU A 244 -2.33 12.35 6.28
N LEU A 245 -1.55 13.39 5.94
CA LEU A 245 -0.36 13.78 6.71
C LEU A 245 -0.71 14.21 8.14
N HIS A 246 -1.79 14.96 8.32
CA HIS A 246 -2.26 15.36 9.64
C HIS A 246 -2.64 14.14 10.49
N ALA A 247 -3.38 13.18 9.93
CA ALA A 247 -3.72 11.94 10.63
C ALA A 247 -2.46 11.14 11.04
N ILE A 248 -1.48 11.02 10.13
CA ILE A 248 -0.19 10.37 10.42
C ILE A 248 0.53 11.10 11.56
N PHE A 249 0.66 12.43 11.48
CA PHE A 249 1.37 13.21 12.49
C PHE A 249 0.68 13.17 13.84
N GLU A 250 -0.64 13.21 13.88
CA GLU A 250 -1.40 13.09 15.14
C GLU A 250 -1.07 11.77 15.84
N VAL A 251 -1.08 10.65 15.11
CA VAL A 251 -0.73 9.34 15.66
C VAL A 251 0.74 9.27 16.10
N LEU A 252 1.66 9.83 15.30
CA LEU A 252 3.09 9.82 15.64
C LEU A 252 3.44 10.70 16.84
N LEU A 253 2.67 11.76 17.10
CA LEU A 253 2.86 12.69 18.22
C LEU A 253 2.26 12.20 19.54
N ARG A 254 1.31 11.25 19.51
CA ARG A 254 0.77 10.66 20.74
C ARG A 254 1.92 10.10 21.58
N PRO A 255 2.05 10.40 22.87
CA PRO A 255 3.11 9.81 23.70
C PRO A 255 2.95 8.29 23.74
N ALA A 256 4.05 7.54 23.62
CA ALA A 256 4.06 6.12 23.96
C ALA A 256 4.77 5.97 25.30
N GLU A 257 4.32 5.03 26.12
CA GLU A 257 5.05 4.67 27.34
C GLU A 257 6.45 4.18 26.96
N GLU A 258 7.49 4.59 27.70
CA GLU A 258 8.89 4.31 27.34
C GLU A 258 9.20 2.80 27.24
N ASN A 259 8.41 1.95 27.90
CA ASN A 259 8.56 0.49 27.89
C ASN A 259 7.65 -0.23 26.89
N ASP A 260 6.78 0.49 26.16
CA ASP A 260 5.90 -0.13 25.17
C ASP A 260 6.63 -0.32 23.83
N GLN A 261 7.32 -1.46 23.73
CA GLN A 261 8.03 -1.86 22.51
C GLN A 261 7.08 -2.05 21.32
N SER A 262 5.81 -2.41 21.56
CA SER A 262 4.82 -2.61 20.50
C SER A 262 4.44 -1.28 19.88
N ALA A 263 4.07 -0.30 20.71
CA ALA A 263 3.76 1.06 20.24
C ALA A 263 4.97 1.72 19.58
N ALA A 264 6.19 1.49 20.08
CA ALA A 264 7.40 1.99 19.45
C ALA A 264 7.60 1.41 18.03
N LEU A 265 7.41 0.09 17.86
CA LEU A 265 7.50 -0.58 16.56
C LEU A 265 6.41 -0.10 15.59
N GLU A 266 5.17 0.05 16.06
CA GLU A 266 4.07 0.56 15.24
C GLU A 266 4.34 1.97 14.72
N LYS A 267 4.84 2.87 15.58
CA LYS A 267 5.23 4.22 15.15
C LYS A 267 6.38 4.19 14.16
N GLN A 268 7.36 3.31 14.36
CA GLN A 268 8.45 3.12 13.41
C GLN A 268 7.93 2.64 12.05
N MET A 269 7.03 1.65 12.03
CA MET A 269 6.39 1.15 10.82
C MET A 269 5.56 2.23 10.12
N LEU A 270 4.78 3.02 10.88
CA LEU A 270 4.00 4.13 10.34
C LEU A 270 4.92 5.21 9.72
N ARG A 271 6.05 5.55 10.34
CA ARG A 271 7.06 6.46 9.76
C ARG A 271 7.62 5.92 8.45
N ARG A 272 7.96 4.63 8.39
CA ARG A 272 8.42 3.99 7.14
C ARG A 272 7.35 4.07 6.05
N SER A 273 6.10 3.79 6.38
CA SER A 273 4.97 3.90 5.45
C SER A 273 4.78 5.34 4.96
N TYR A 274 4.89 6.32 5.85
CA TYR A 274 4.85 7.75 5.50
C TYR A 274 5.93 8.13 4.48
N PHE A 275 7.20 7.76 4.74
CA PHE A 275 8.27 8.06 3.79
C PHE A 275 8.12 7.25 2.49
N ALA A 276 7.65 6.01 2.53
CA ALA A 276 7.34 5.25 1.32
C ALA A 276 6.24 5.92 0.48
N PHE A 277 5.24 6.55 1.12
CA PHE A 277 4.23 7.36 0.43
C PHE A 277 4.85 8.58 -0.26
N LEU A 278 5.64 9.38 0.46
CA LEU A 278 6.33 10.53 -0.13
C LEU A 278 7.27 10.13 -1.28
N GLN A 279 7.98 9.02 -1.13
CA GLN A 279 8.82 8.46 -2.19
C GLN A 279 7.98 8.08 -3.41
N THR A 280 6.81 7.47 -3.21
CA THR A 280 5.91 7.09 -4.31
C THR A 280 5.38 8.33 -5.03
N VAL A 281 4.98 9.38 -4.29
CA VAL A 281 4.50 10.66 -4.86
C VAL A 281 5.60 11.35 -5.69
N THR A 282 6.81 11.48 -5.14
CA THR A 282 7.94 12.11 -5.83
C THR A 282 8.48 11.28 -6.99
N GLY A 283 8.47 9.94 -6.87
CA GLY A 283 8.93 9.01 -7.90
C GLY A 283 7.94 8.81 -9.06
N SER A 284 6.64 9.02 -8.84
CA SER A 284 5.59 8.81 -9.86
C SER A 284 5.31 10.04 -10.73
N GLY A 285 6.16 11.08 -10.66
CA GLY A 285 5.97 12.33 -11.40
C GLY A 285 4.85 13.22 -10.85
N MET A 286 4.50 13.06 -9.57
CA MET A 286 3.43 13.81 -8.89
C MET A 286 3.97 14.74 -7.81
N SER A 287 5.20 15.26 -7.98
CA SER A 287 5.78 16.24 -7.05
C SER A 287 4.92 17.49 -6.89
N GLU A 288 4.13 17.84 -7.90
CA GLU A 288 3.16 18.95 -7.83
C GLU A 288 2.14 18.78 -6.71
N VAL A 289 1.81 17.53 -6.33
CA VAL A 289 0.94 17.25 -5.17
C VAL A 289 1.52 17.87 -3.91
N ILE A 290 2.85 17.80 -3.73
CA ILE A 290 3.54 18.43 -2.60
C ILE A 290 3.63 19.93 -2.82
N ALA A 291 4.08 20.39 -4.00
CA ALA A 291 4.30 21.81 -4.29
C ALA A 291 3.03 22.67 -4.10
N ASN A 292 1.85 22.11 -4.37
CA ASN A 292 0.58 22.83 -4.35
C ASN A 292 -0.09 22.89 -2.96
N GLN A 293 0.59 22.49 -1.88
CA GLN A 293 0.02 22.50 -0.51
C GLN A 293 0.17 23.85 0.22
N GLY A 294 0.80 24.84 -0.41
CA GLY A 294 1.17 26.12 0.22
C GLY A 294 2.51 26.05 0.93
N ALA A 295 3.25 27.16 0.93
CA ALA A 295 4.67 27.20 1.33
C ALA A 295 4.95 26.61 2.72
N GLU A 296 4.13 26.93 3.72
CA GLU A 296 4.27 26.43 5.09
C GLU A 296 4.14 24.89 5.17
N ASN A 297 3.16 24.32 4.47
CA ASN A 297 2.96 22.87 4.44
C ASN A 297 4.09 22.17 3.68
N VAL A 298 4.55 22.74 2.57
CA VAL A 298 5.72 22.22 1.84
C VAL A 298 6.94 22.18 2.74
N GLU A 299 7.25 23.30 3.41
CA GLU A 299 8.37 23.38 4.34
C GLU A 299 8.24 22.35 5.47
N ARG A 300 7.07 22.24 6.08
CA ARG A 300 6.80 21.22 7.12
C ARG A 300 7.09 19.81 6.63
N VAL A 301 6.65 19.46 5.42
CA VAL A 301 6.94 18.15 4.81
C VAL A 301 8.44 17.97 4.59
N LEU A 302 9.11 18.96 4.00
CA LEU A 302 10.55 18.88 3.76
C LEU A 302 11.34 18.70 5.07
N VAL A 303 10.99 19.43 6.13
CA VAL A 303 11.60 19.29 7.46
C VAL A 303 11.39 17.89 8.02
N THR A 304 10.21 17.28 7.86
CA THR A 304 9.98 15.91 8.33
C THR A 304 10.86 14.88 7.59
N VAL A 305 11.15 15.10 6.30
CA VAL A 305 12.07 14.24 5.54
C VAL A 305 13.51 14.41 6.03
N ILE A 306 13.92 15.63 6.39
CA ILE A 306 15.24 15.88 7.01
C ILE A 306 15.35 15.18 8.37
N GLN A 307 14.33 15.31 9.21
CA GLN A 307 14.28 14.58 10.50
C GLN A 307 14.31 13.06 10.28
N GLY A 308 13.61 12.56 9.26
CA GLY A 308 13.68 11.18 8.78
C GLY A 308 15.10 10.71 8.46
N ALA A 309 15.87 11.55 7.74
CA ALA A 309 17.23 11.25 7.34
C ALA A 309 18.25 11.35 8.49
N VAL A 310 18.03 12.25 9.47
CA VAL A 310 19.04 12.62 10.47
C VAL A 310 18.69 12.18 11.89
N GLU A 311 17.46 12.37 12.35
CA GLU A 311 17.09 12.22 13.76
C GLU A 311 16.78 10.79 14.17
N TYR A 312 16.09 10.03 13.31
CA TYR A 312 15.64 8.69 13.67
C TYR A 312 16.68 7.63 13.28
N PRO A 313 17.09 6.74 14.21
CA PRO A 313 18.08 5.68 13.95
C PRO A 313 17.43 4.49 13.23
N ASP A 314 16.90 4.74 12.03
CA ASP A 314 16.26 3.73 11.19
C ASP A 314 16.87 3.77 9.78
N PRO A 315 17.85 2.89 9.48
CA PRO A 315 18.55 2.91 8.21
C PRO A 315 17.64 2.79 6.97
N ILE A 316 16.52 2.07 7.10
CA ILE A 316 15.55 1.89 6.01
C ILE A 316 14.81 3.21 5.74
N ALA A 317 14.36 3.89 6.81
CA ALA A 317 13.73 5.21 6.69
C ALA A 317 14.73 6.25 6.17
N GLN A 318 15.95 6.30 6.74
CA GLN A 318 17.00 7.24 6.34
C GLN A 318 17.35 7.11 4.85
N LYS A 319 17.55 5.88 4.37
CA LYS A 319 17.74 5.60 2.94
C LYS A 319 16.60 6.17 2.10
N THR A 320 15.35 5.92 2.51
CA THR A 320 14.16 6.38 1.80
C THR A 320 14.07 7.90 1.78
N CYS A 321 14.41 8.57 2.90
CA CYS A 321 14.49 10.02 2.98
C CYS A 321 15.55 10.59 2.03
N PHE A 322 16.75 10.02 1.95
CA PHE A 322 17.75 10.46 0.97
C PHE A 322 17.30 10.27 -0.48
N ILE A 323 16.58 9.19 -0.80
CA ILE A 323 15.98 9.02 -2.14
C ILE A 323 14.98 10.14 -2.43
N ILE A 324 14.10 10.47 -1.48
CA ILE A 324 13.14 11.59 -1.60
C ILE A 324 13.89 12.90 -1.81
N LEU A 325 14.88 13.22 -0.97
CA LEU A 325 15.65 14.46 -1.06
C LEU A 325 16.37 14.58 -2.40
N SER A 326 17.05 13.52 -2.84
CA SER A 326 17.68 13.50 -4.17
C SER A 326 16.67 13.73 -5.27
N LYS A 327 15.48 13.11 -5.21
CA LYS A 327 14.46 13.29 -6.24
C LYS A 327 13.88 14.71 -6.23
N LEU A 328 13.66 15.30 -5.06
CA LEU A 328 13.21 16.68 -4.93
C LEU A 328 14.25 17.67 -5.44
N VAL A 329 15.54 17.46 -5.16
CA VAL A 329 16.63 18.26 -5.75
C VAL A 329 16.66 18.11 -7.27
N GLU A 330 16.45 16.91 -7.80
CA GLU A 330 16.39 16.68 -9.23
C GLU A 330 15.27 17.50 -9.90
N LEU A 331 14.11 17.61 -9.25
CA LEU A 331 12.93 18.27 -9.78
C LEU A 331 12.93 19.79 -9.52
N TRP A 332 13.38 20.23 -8.34
CA TRP A 332 13.22 21.59 -7.84
C TRP A 332 14.54 22.34 -7.62
N GLY A 333 15.69 21.68 -7.76
CA GLY A 333 17.00 22.32 -7.52
C GLY A 333 17.41 23.35 -8.59
N GLY A 334 16.70 23.40 -9.71
CA GLY A 334 16.92 24.35 -10.80
C GLY A 334 16.26 25.72 -10.56
N LYS A 335 16.17 26.53 -11.61
CA LYS A 335 15.51 27.85 -11.57
C LYS A 335 13.99 27.77 -11.48
N ASP A 336 13.41 26.65 -11.91
CA ASP A 336 11.97 26.42 -11.99
C ASP A 336 11.38 25.76 -10.72
N GLY A 337 12.18 25.65 -9.64
CA GLY A 337 11.73 25.11 -8.37
C GLY A 337 10.86 26.07 -7.56
N PRO A 338 10.17 25.57 -6.51
CA PRO A 338 9.46 26.43 -5.57
C PRO A 338 10.39 27.48 -4.94
N VAL A 339 9.84 28.68 -4.70
CA VAL A 339 10.56 29.79 -4.06
C VAL A 339 11.10 29.32 -2.70
N GLY A 340 12.37 29.61 -2.42
CA GLY A 340 13.05 29.22 -1.18
C GLY A 340 13.60 27.78 -1.17
N PHE A 341 13.31 26.95 -2.17
CA PHE A 341 13.85 25.57 -2.20
C PHE A 341 15.37 25.54 -2.35
N ALA A 342 15.95 26.45 -3.14
CA ALA A 342 17.42 26.57 -3.24
C ALA A 342 18.07 26.88 -1.88
N ASP A 343 17.48 27.78 -1.10
CA ASP A 343 17.95 28.07 0.27
C ASP A 343 17.78 26.85 1.18
N PHE A 344 16.67 26.13 1.04
CA PHE A 344 16.41 24.90 1.79
C PHE A 344 17.46 23.81 1.51
N VAL A 345 17.91 23.69 0.25
CA VAL A 345 18.99 22.75 -0.13
C VAL A 345 20.24 23.01 0.69
N TYR A 346 20.70 24.26 0.78
CA TYR A 346 21.94 24.57 1.49
C TYR A 346 21.78 24.65 3.01
N LYS A 347 20.64 25.14 3.51
CA LYS A 347 20.39 25.25 4.96
C LYS A 347 20.03 23.93 5.63
N HIS A 348 19.50 22.96 4.89
CA HIS A 348 18.99 21.71 5.47
C HIS A 348 19.46 20.44 4.76
N ILE A 349 19.33 20.33 3.42
CA ILE A 349 19.66 19.08 2.70
C ILE A 349 21.16 18.80 2.73
N VAL A 350 21.99 19.80 2.40
CA VAL A 350 23.45 19.68 2.48
C VAL A 350 23.87 19.31 3.90
N PRO A 351 23.44 20.04 4.96
CA PRO A 351 23.75 19.65 6.33
C PRO A 351 23.31 18.24 6.70
N ALA A 352 22.12 17.79 6.30
CA ALA A 352 21.64 16.44 6.58
C ALA A 352 22.57 15.35 6.01
N CYS A 353 23.22 15.61 4.87
CA CYS A 353 24.17 14.68 4.26
C CYS A 353 25.46 14.47 5.08
N PHE A 354 25.76 15.37 6.03
CA PHE A 354 26.91 15.25 6.93
C PHE A 354 26.49 14.92 8.36
N LEU A 355 25.42 15.54 8.85
CA LEU A 355 24.91 15.31 10.20
C LEU A 355 24.44 13.86 10.39
N ALA A 356 23.73 13.26 9.42
CA ALA A 356 23.27 11.89 9.57
C ALA A 356 24.44 10.89 9.66
N PRO A 357 25.42 10.89 8.74
CA PRO A 357 26.55 9.97 8.85
C PRO A 357 27.42 10.20 10.09
N LEU A 358 27.52 11.42 10.62
CA LEU A 358 28.32 11.72 11.81
C LEU A 358 27.68 11.26 13.13
N LYS A 359 26.38 10.90 13.16
CA LYS A 359 25.76 10.38 14.37
C LYS A 359 26.32 9.00 14.77
N GLN A 360 26.39 8.76 16.07
CA GLN A 360 26.84 7.47 16.63
C GLN A 360 25.91 6.32 16.21
N THR A 361 24.62 6.59 16.05
CA THR A 361 23.61 5.61 15.62
C THR A 361 23.73 5.21 14.14
N PHE A 362 24.51 5.92 13.34
CA PHE A 362 24.71 5.62 11.92
C PHE A 362 25.86 4.61 11.73
N ASP A 363 25.62 3.34 12.05
CA ASP A 363 26.66 2.31 12.03
C ASP A 363 27.11 1.91 10.62
N LEU A 364 28.36 2.24 10.25
CA LEU A 364 28.93 1.92 8.93
C LEU A 364 29.35 0.44 8.77
N ALA A 365 29.26 -0.37 9.83
CA ALA A 365 29.37 -1.82 9.74
C ALA A 365 28.07 -2.48 9.28
N ASP A 366 26.91 -1.84 9.52
CA ASP A 366 25.61 -2.31 9.08
C ASP A 366 25.38 -2.08 7.58
N ALA A 367 24.91 -3.12 6.90
CA ALA A 367 24.69 -3.09 5.45
C ALA A 367 23.57 -2.12 5.04
N GLN A 368 22.51 -1.96 5.84
CA GLN A 368 21.41 -1.03 5.51
C GLN A 368 21.86 0.42 5.65
N THR A 369 22.66 0.72 6.67
CA THR A 369 23.25 2.05 6.86
C THR A 369 24.21 2.40 5.73
N VAL A 370 25.00 1.44 5.23
CA VAL A 370 25.84 1.65 4.03
C VAL A 370 25.00 1.96 2.79
N LEU A 371 23.80 1.37 2.66
CA LEU A 371 22.87 1.74 1.59
C LEU A 371 22.32 3.17 1.79
N ALA A 372 21.99 3.58 3.02
CA ALA A 372 21.59 4.95 3.31
C ALA A 372 22.70 5.96 2.97
N LEU A 373 23.96 5.64 3.31
CA LEU A 373 25.12 6.45 2.94
C LEU A 373 25.32 6.53 1.43
N SER A 374 25.04 5.44 0.72
CA SER A 374 25.11 5.42 -0.74
C SER A 374 24.09 6.36 -1.37
N GLU A 375 22.88 6.47 -0.81
CA GLU A 375 21.85 7.44 -1.26
C GLU A 375 22.16 8.87 -0.81
N CYS A 376 22.81 9.06 0.35
CA CYS A 376 23.39 10.34 0.74
C CYS A 376 24.40 10.85 -0.30
N ALA A 377 25.30 9.98 -0.77
CA ALA A 377 26.24 10.31 -1.84
C ALA A 377 25.54 10.69 -3.16
N VAL A 378 24.45 9.99 -3.51
CA VAL A 378 23.62 10.34 -4.67
C VAL A 378 23.01 11.72 -4.48
N THR A 379 22.47 12.03 -3.30
CA THR A 379 21.90 13.35 -2.98
C THR A 379 22.92 14.46 -3.22
N LEU A 380 24.14 14.34 -2.68
CA LEU A 380 25.20 15.34 -2.88
C LEU A 380 25.59 15.49 -4.36
N LYS A 381 25.72 14.39 -5.11
CA LYS A 381 25.96 14.42 -6.55
C LYS A 381 24.83 15.11 -7.31
N THR A 382 23.58 14.85 -6.95
CA THR A 382 22.41 15.46 -7.58
C THR A 382 22.36 16.97 -7.32
N ILE A 383 22.70 17.41 -6.10
CA ILE A 383 22.85 18.83 -5.77
C ILE A 383 23.94 19.46 -6.63
N HIS A 384 25.11 18.84 -6.73
CA HIS A 384 26.19 19.33 -7.58
C HIS A 384 25.77 19.40 -9.05
N LEU A 385 25.09 18.38 -9.58
CA LEU A 385 24.62 18.36 -10.97
C LEU A 385 23.61 19.48 -11.26
N LYS A 386 22.74 19.81 -10.30
CA LYS A 386 21.69 20.82 -10.48
C LYS A 386 22.15 22.26 -10.21
N ARG A 387 23.06 22.45 -9.25
CA ARG A 387 23.58 23.77 -8.86
C ARG A 387 24.94 24.11 -9.48
N GLY A 388 25.64 23.12 -10.02
CA GLY A 388 26.91 23.31 -10.71
C GLY A 388 28.02 23.83 -9.78
N PRO A 389 28.81 24.84 -10.23
CA PRO A 389 29.93 25.40 -9.46
C PRO A 389 29.54 26.03 -8.12
N GLU A 390 28.32 26.57 -8.02
CA GLU A 390 27.80 27.20 -6.80
C GLU A 390 27.84 26.26 -5.59
N CYS A 391 27.45 24.99 -5.80
CA CYS A 391 27.50 23.98 -4.75
C CYS A 391 28.93 23.70 -4.27
N VAL A 392 29.88 23.66 -5.20
CA VAL A 392 31.30 23.43 -4.86
C VAL A 392 31.84 24.62 -4.07
N GLN A 393 31.55 25.83 -4.49
CA GLN A 393 31.97 27.04 -3.80
C GLN A 393 31.41 27.10 -2.37
N TYR A 394 30.12 26.83 -2.20
CA TYR A 394 29.48 26.79 -0.89
C TYR A 394 30.12 25.75 0.05
N LEU A 395 30.37 24.54 -0.46
CA LEU A 395 31.04 23.49 0.31
C LEU A 395 32.48 23.89 0.71
N GLN A 396 33.22 24.53 -0.19
CA GLN A 396 34.62 24.92 0.04
C GLN A 396 34.77 26.12 0.99
N GLN A 397 33.88 27.11 0.87
CA GLN A 397 34.07 28.41 1.52
C GLN A 397 33.23 28.58 2.78
N GLU A 398 32.09 27.88 2.89
CA GLU A 398 31.13 28.08 3.96
C GLU A 398 30.93 26.82 4.80
N TYR A 399 30.40 25.74 4.20
CA TYR A 399 29.86 24.62 4.98
C TYR A 399 30.95 23.73 5.60
N LEU A 400 31.87 23.18 4.81
CA LEU A 400 32.91 22.28 5.36
C LEU A 400 33.89 23.00 6.31
N PRO A 401 34.30 24.27 6.06
CA PRO A 401 35.05 25.04 7.05
C PRO A 401 34.30 25.22 8.37
N SER A 402 32.97 25.38 8.34
CA SER A 402 32.18 25.49 9.58
C SER A 402 32.19 24.21 10.42
N LEU A 403 32.44 23.05 9.79
CA LEU A 403 32.65 21.76 10.45
C LEU A 403 34.12 21.51 10.88
N GLN A 404 34.99 22.52 10.74
CA GLN A 404 36.42 22.45 11.08
C GLN A 404 37.20 21.38 10.28
N VAL A 405 36.76 21.07 9.05
CA VAL A 405 37.48 20.16 8.15
C VAL A 405 38.75 20.83 7.62
N ALA A 406 39.86 20.10 7.58
CA ALA A 406 41.14 20.61 7.07
C ALA A 406 41.04 21.00 5.58
N PRO A 407 41.69 22.09 5.13
CA PRO A 407 41.61 22.58 3.74
C PRO A 407 41.95 21.54 2.67
N GLU A 408 42.91 20.65 2.94
CA GLU A 408 43.35 19.59 2.03
C GLU A 408 42.22 18.56 1.81
N ILE A 409 41.52 18.20 2.88
CA ILE A 409 40.39 17.26 2.86
C ILE A 409 39.18 17.90 2.15
N ILE A 410 38.95 19.20 2.35
CA ILE A 410 37.91 19.95 1.64
C ILE A 410 38.16 19.91 0.13
N GLN A 411 39.41 20.14 -0.31
CA GLN A 411 39.77 20.05 -1.72
C GLN A 411 39.59 18.63 -2.27
N GLU A 412 40.05 17.61 -1.56
CA GLU A 412 39.87 16.19 -1.93
C GLU A 412 38.38 15.83 -2.08
N PHE A 413 37.55 16.25 -1.13
CA PHE A 413 36.10 16.02 -1.14
C PHE A 413 35.44 16.64 -2.38
N CYS A 414 35.73 17.91 -2.65
CA CYS A 414 35.17 18.61 -3.80
C CYS A 414 35.64 18.01 -5.13
N GLN A 415 36.90 17.59 -5.23
CA GLN A 415 37.41 16.89 -6.42
C GLN A 415 36.68 15.57 -6.64
N ALA A 416 36.48 14.76 -5.59
CA ALA A 416 35.73 13.51 -5.67
C ALA A 416 34.25 13.75 -6.06
N LEU A 417 33.63 14.82 -5.54
CA LEU A 417 32.26 15.22 -5.88
C LEU A 417 32.13 15.66 -7.35
N GLN A 418 33.17 16.21 -7.96
CA GLN A 418 33.17 16.61 -9.38
C GLN A 418 33.41 15.44 -10.36
N GLN A 419 33.94 14.30 -9.90
CA GLN A 419 34.17 13.13 -10.77
C GLN A 419 32.86 12.61 -11.40
N PRO A 420 32.83 12.22 -12.69
CA PRO A 420 31.60 11.74 -13.32
C PRO A 420 31.11 10.39 -12.76
N ASP A 421 32.02 9.55 -12.28
CA ASP A 421 31.66 8.23 -11.73
C ASP A 421 31.07 8.33 -10.32
N ALA A 422 29.76 8.10 -10.22
CA ALA A 422 29.04 8.07 -8.94
C ALA A 422 29.53 6.97 -8.00
N LYS A 423 30.06 5.85 -8.52
CA LYS A 423 30.59 4.75 -7.70
C LYS A 423 31.87 5.15 -6.99
N VAL A 424 32.74 5.91 -7.65
CA VAL A 424 33.96 6.46 -7.05
C VAL A 424 33.60 7.36 -5.88
N PHE A 425 32.64 8.27 -6.05
CA PHE A 425 32.23 9.15 -4.96
C PHE A 425 31.54 8.42 -3.80
N LYS A 426 30.72 7.41 -4.08
CA LYS A 426 30.13 6.56 -3.02
C LYS A 426 31.19 5.88 -2.16
N ASN A 427 32.21 5.31 -2.80
CA ASN A 427 33.33 4.67 -2.11
C ASN A 427 34.14 5.69 -1.30
N TYR A 428 34.43 6.85 -1.91
CA TYR A 428 35.13 7.95 -1.24
C TYR A 428 34.37 8.42 0.00
N LEU A 429 33.06 8.65 -0.11
CA LEU A 429 32.23 9.15 0.98
C LEU A 429 32.21 8.17 2.17
N LYS A 430 32.21 6.86 1.90
CA LYS A 430 32.35 5.85 2.95
C LYS A 430 33.67 6.00 3.71
N VAL A 431 34.80 6.09 2.99
CA VAL A 431 36.12 6.26 3.60
C VAL A 431 36.22 7.58 4.36
N PHE A 432 35.66 8.65 3.80
CA PHE A 432 35.61 9.97 4.42
C PHE A 432 34.96 9.91 5.81
N PHE A 433 33.76 9.35 5.93
CA PHE A 433 33.09 9.25 7.23
C PHE A 433 33.70 8.19 8.16
N GLN A 434 34.30 7.13 7.63
CA GLN A 434 35.06 6.17 8.46
C GLN A 434 36.25 6.83 9.16
N ARG A 435 36.90 7.80 8.51
CA ARG A 435 38.00 8.57 9.12
C ARG A 435 37.52 9.66 10.08
N ALA A 436 36.33 10.20 9.83
CA ALA A 436 35.75 11.29 10.62
C ALA A 436 35.06 10.82 11.90
N LYS A 437 34.65 9.55 11.98
CA LYS A 437 34.09 8.97 13.21
C LYS A 437 35.19 8.68 14.23
N PRO A 438 34.98 9.03 15.51
CA PRO A 438 35.90 8.70 16.59
C PRO A 438 36.03 7.20 16.85
#